data_AF-A0A392SU82-F1
#
_entry.id   AF-A0A392SU82-F1
#
_cell.length_a   1.000
_cell.length_b   1.000
_cell.length_c   1.000
_cell.angle_alpha   90.00
_cell.angle_beta   90.00
_cell.angle_gamma   90.00
#
_symmetry.space_group_name_H-M   'P 1'
#
loop_
_entity.id
_entity.type
_entity.pdbx_description
1 polymer ?
#
loop_
_entity_poly.entity_id
_entity_poly.type
_entity_poly.pdbx_seq_one_letter_code
_entity_poly.pdbx_strand_id
1 'polypeptide(L)' 'MANSMNVMAAAVTTQTNAKTQRDMEKREREVLVVGTRVLTSFNSQSPPKFRGEGCPAAADLWLQAIEKIFGAIHC' A
#
# COMPACT_ATOMS: atom_id res chain seq x y z
N MET A 1 -22.27 17.48 39.82
CA MET A 1 -22.71 17.11 38.45
C MET A 1 -21.73 17.60 37.37
N ALA A 2 -21.27 18.85 37.38
CA ALA A 2 -20.32 19.39 36.39
C ALA A 2 -18.98 18.61 36.27
N ASN A 3 -18.36 18.23 37.39
CA ASN A 3 -17.09 17.48 37.36
C ASN A 3 -17.22 16.12 36.64
N SER A 4 -18.35 15.43 36.82
CA SER A 4 -18.57 14.12 36.21
C SER A 4 -18.70 14.22 34.68
N MET A 5 -19.38 15.25 34.18
CA MET A 5 -19.47 15.51 32.73
C MET A 5 -18.11 15.86 32.11
N ASN A 6 -17.29 16.67 32.80
CA ASN A 6 -15.94 16.99 32.31
C ASN A 6 -15.04 15.74 32.23
N VAL A 7 -15.14 14.82 33.20
CA VAL A 7 -14.40 13.56 33.18
C VAL A 7 -14.85 12.66 32.02
N MET A 8 -16.16 12.57 31.76
CA MET A 8 -16.67 11.81 30.61
C MET A 8 -16.24 12.41 29.28
N ALA A 9 -16.30 13.75 29.12
CA ALA A 9 -15.86 14.43 27.90
C ALA A 9 -14.37 14.21 27.61
N ALA A 10 -13.52 14.23 28.65
CA ALA A 10 -12.10 13.93 28.53
C ALA A 10 -11.88 12.46 28.12
N ALA A 11 -12.60 11.52 28.75
CA ALA A 11 -12.51 10.10 28.44
C ALA A 11 -12.95 9.76 27.01
N VAL A 12 -14.00 10.42 26.49
CA VAL A 12 -14.45 10.26 25.10
C VAL A 12 -13.42 10.80 24.12
N THR A 13 -12.81 11.95 24.41
CA THR A 13 -11.76 12.53 23.57
C THR A 13 -10.53 11.62 23.51
N THR A 14 -10.07 11.10 24.66
CA THR A 14 -8.91 10.19 24.70
C THR A 14 -9.20 8.86 24.00
N GLN A 15 -10.40 8.30 24.19
CA GLN A 15 -10.81 7.08 23.50
C GLN A 15 -10.88 7.29 21.98
N THR A 16 -11.41 8.44 21.53
CA THR A 16 -11.50 8.79 20.12
C THR A 16 -10.11 8.87 19.50
N ASN A 17 -9.18 9.59 20.14
CA ASN A 17 -7.81 9.71 19.66
C ASN A 17 -7.09 8.36 19.63
N ALA A 18 -7.27 7.53 20.66
CA ALA A 18 -6.69 6.18 20.71
C ALA A 18 -7.25 5.26 19.62
N LYS A 19 -8.53 5.43 19.24
CA LYS A 19 -9.13 4.70 18.13
C LYS A 19 -8.56 5.17 16.79
N THR A 20 -8.50 6.48 16.56
CA THR A 20 -7.93 7.05 15.34
C THR A 20 -6.49 6.57 15.11
N GLN A 21 -5.66 6.59 16.15
CA GLN A 21 -4.28 6.11 16.07
C GLN A 21 -4.20 4.63 15.67
N ARG A 22 -4.99 3.76 16.31
CA ARG A 22 -5.04 2.33 15.98
C ARG A 22 -5.53 2.08 14.56
N ASP A 23 -6.52 2.82 14.11
CA ASP A 23 -7.07 2.67 12.76
C ASP A 23 -6.04 3.11 11.70
N MET A 24 -5.25 4.15 11.98
CA MET A 24 -4.11 4.55 11.13
C MET A 24 -3.03 3.47 11.06
N GLU A 25 -2.58 2.96 12.22
CA GLU A 25 -1.57 1.89 12.28
C GLU A 25 -2.04 0.62 11.56
N LYS A 26 -3.31 0.27 11.72
CA LYS A 26 -3.91 -0.86 11.01
C LYS A 26 -3.89 -0.64 9.49
N ARG A 27 -4.29 0.54 9.02
CA ARG A 27 -4.25 0.88 7.59
C ARG A 27 -2.83 0.85 7.04
N GLU A 28 -1.85 1.40 7.75
CA GLU A 28 -0.45 1.36 7.33
C GLU A 28 0.07 -0.07 7.21
N ARG A 29 -0.27 -0.93 8.18
CA ARG A 29 0.06 -2.35 8.13
C ARG A 29 -0.59 -3.04 6.93
N GLU A 30 -1.86 -2.77 6.65
CA GLU A 30 -2.55 -3.34 5.49
C GLU A 30 -1.91 -2.90 4.18
N VAL A 31 -1.56 -1.62 4.04
CA VAL A 31 -0.83 -1.09 2.88
C VAL A 31 0.52 -1.80 2.71
N LEU A 32 1.27 -1.99 3.81
CA LEU A 32 2.55 -2.71 3.76
C LEU A 32 2.38 -4.18 3.37
N VAL A 33 1.37 -4.87 3.90
CA VAL A 33 1.11 -6.28 3.60
C VAL A 33 0.69 -6.47 2.14
N VAL A 34 -0.26 -5.64 1.66
CA VAL A 34 -0.72 -5.69 0.26
C VAL A 34 0.42 -5.32 -0.68
N GLY A 35 1.16 -4.24 -0.39
CA GLY A 35 2.30 -3.81 -1.19
C GLY A 35 3.39 -4.88 -1.27
N THR A 36 3.73 -5.52 -0.14
CA THR A 36 4.69 -6.63 -0.11
C THR A 36 4.21 -7.79 -0.96
N ARG A 37 2.93 -8.18 -0.84
CA ARG A 37 2.35 -9.27 -1.62
C ARG A 37 2.42 -9.00 -3.13
N VAL A 38 2.04 -7.79 -3.56
CA VAL A 38 2.11 -7.38 -4.97
C VAL A 38 3.55 -7.39 -5.46
N LEU A 39 4.49 -6.85 -4.69
CA LEU A 39 5.91 -6.84 -5.06
C LEU A 39 6.50 -8.25 -5.15
N THR A 40 6.16 -9.14 -4.22
CA THR A 40 6.57 -10.55 -4.27
C THR A 40 6.02 -11.23 -5.52
N SER A 41 4.74 -11.02 -5.84
CA SER A 41 4.11 -11.60 -7.04
C SER A 41 4.70 -11.04 -8.33
N PHE A 42 5.05 -9.75 -8.36
CA PHE A 42 5.74 -9.14 -9.49
C PHE A 42 7.14 -9.76 -9.67
N ASN A 43 7.91 -9.89 -8.59
CA ASN A 43 9.26 -10.45 -8.63
C ASN A 43 9.29 -11.93 -9.03
N SER A 44 8.28 -12.73 -8.65
CA SER A 44 8.19 -14.14 -9.07
C SER A 44 7.99 -14.29 -10.57
N GLN A 45 7.43 -13.28 -11.24
CA GLN A 45 7.28 -13.25 -12.69
C GLN A 45 8.59 -12.92 -13.43
N SER A 46 9.69 -12.67 -12.70
CA SER A 46 11.02 -12.37 -13.25
C SER A 46 11.00 -11.23 -14.28
N PRO A 47 10.61 -10.01 -13.86
CA PRO A 47 10.43 -8.89 -14.78
C PRO A 47 11.71 -8.56 -15.54
N PRO A 48 11.63 -8.25 -16.85
CA PRO A 48 12.81 -7.92 -17.64
C PRO A 48 13.41 -6.58 -17.18
N LYS A 49 14.75 -6.49 -17.21
CA LYS A 49 15.44 -5.22 -16.94
C LYS A 49 15.36 -4.32 -18.15
N PHE A 50 15.00 -3.06 -17.94
CA PHE A 50 15.11 -2.04 -18.98
C PHE A 50 16.59 -1.73 -19.21
N ARG A 51 17.06 -1.91 -20.45
CA ARG A 51 18.47 -1.67 -20.82
C ARG A 51 18.72 -0.27 -21.37
N GLY A 52 17.67 0.53 -21.55
CA GLY A 52 17.80 1.87 -22.13
C GLY A 52 18.38 1.85 -23.54
N GLU A 53 18.16 0.78 -24.31
CA GLU A 53 18.60 0.72 -25.70
C GLU A 53 17.94 1.87 -26.48
N GLY A 54 18.74 2.57 -27.30
CA GLY A 54 18.28 3.74 -28.05
C GLY A 54 17.27 3.45 -29.17
N CYS A 55 16.82 2.20 -29.30
CA CYS A 55 15.80 1.79 -30.26
C CYS A 55 14.41 1.86 -29.60
N PRO A 56 13.48 2.70 -30.09
CA PRO A 56 12.12 2.80 -29.54
C PRO A 56 11.38 1.46 -29.46
N ALA A 57 11.58 0.58 -30.45
CA ALA A 57 10.95 -0.74 -30.47
C ALA A 57 11.40 -1.63 -29.29
N ALA A 58 12.64 -1.48 -28.82
CA ALA A 58 13.11 -2.23 -27.64
C ALA A 58 12.44 -1.74 -26.35
N ALA A 59 12.13 -0.44 -26.27
CA ALA A 59 11.36 0.11 -25.16
C ALA A 59 9.90 -0.37 -25.20
N ASP A 60 9.28 -0.41 -26.37
CA ASP A 60 7.91 -0.91 -26.54
C ASP A 60 7.78 -2.38 -26.14
N LEU A 61 8.74 -3.22 -26.55
CA LEU A 61 8.78 -4.63 -26.14
C LEU A 61 8.97 -4.80 -24.63
N TRP A 62 9.80 -3.95 -24.00
CA TRP A 62 9.97 -3.96 -22.55
C TRP A 62 8.67 -3.56 -21.84
N LEU A 63 7.99 -2.49 -22.29
CA LEU A 63 6.71 -2.05 -21.75
C LEU A 63 5.64 -3.15 -21.87
N GLN A 64 5.52 -3.77 -23.05
CA GLN A 64 4.56 -4.86 -23.28
C GLN A 64 4.79 -6.04 -22.33
N ALA A 65 6.05 -6.41 -22.07
CA ALA A 65 6.37 -7.48 -21.14
C ALA A 65 5.98 -7.12 -19.69
N ILE A 66 6.18 -5.87 -19.29
CA ILE A 66 5.79 -5.36 -17.97
C ILE A 66 4.25 -5.33 -17.83
N GLU A 67 3.53 -4.85 -18.85
CA GLU A 67 2.05 -4.84 -18.88
C GLU A 67 1.47 -6.25 -18.76
N LYS A 68 2.08 -7.23 -19.44
CA LYS A 68 1.68 -8.64 -19.33
C LYS A 68 1.84 -9.17 -17.90
N ILE A 69 2.89 -8.77 -17.20
CA ILE A 69 3.10 -9.14 -15.79
C ILE A 69 2.02 -8.49 -14.92
N PHE A 70 1.72 -7.20 -15.13
CA PHE A 70 0.65 -6.51 -14.40
C PHE A 70 -0.72 -7.15 -14.64
N GLY A 71 -1.01 -7.63 -15.86
CA GLY A 71 -2.25 -8.35 -16.14
C GLY A 71 -2.32 -9.76 -15.52
N ALA A 72 -1.16 -10.36 -15.20
CA ALA A 72 -1.08 -11.69 -14.60
C ALA A 72 -1.12 -11.67 -13.06
N ILE A 73 -0.67 -10.57 -12.44
CA ILE A 73 -0.75 -10.41 -10.99
C ILE A 73 -2.12 -9.82 -10.61
N HIS A 74 -2.78 -10.45 -9.64
CA HIS A 74 -3.98 -9.87 -9.04
C HIS A 74 -3.56 -8.91 -7.93
N CYS A 75 -3.79 -7.61 -8.14
CA CYS A 75 -3.64 -6.55 -7.16
C CYS A 75 -4.96 -6.25 -6.44
#